data_AF-A0A6I1JPE2-F1
#
_entry.id   AF-A0A6I1JPE2-F1
#
_cell.length_a   1.000
_cell.length_b   1.000
_cell.length_c   1.000
_cell.angle_alpha   90.00
_cell.angle_beta   90.00
_cell.angle_gamma   90.00
#
_symmetry.space_group_name_H-M   'P 1'
#
loop_
_entity.id
_entity.type
_entity.pdbx_description
1 polymer ?
#
loop_
_entity_poly.entity_id
_entity_poly.type
_entity_poly.pdbx_seq_one_letter_code
_entity_poly.pdbx_strand_id
1 'polypeptide(L)'
;MGMLDAILGRRKAISTWVQVEDFVDGQAAFLVNRSMYEYSRARAGILAEKLFREQSFKEAIEEGRWRAFPLSIANVAELADGLLRPAAAGRE
;
A
#
# COMPACT_ATOMS: atom_id res chain seq x y z
N MET A 1 -24.51 -14.25 -7.24
CA MET A 1 -23.38 -13.33 -7.01
C MET A 1 -23.96 -11.94 -6.94
N GLY A 2 -24.32 -11.49 -5.72
CA GLY A 2 -25.31 -10.44 -5.50
C GLY A 2 -24.72 -9.20 -4.83
N MET A 3 -25.46 -8.09 -4.94
CA MET A 3 -25.20 -6.74 -4.41
C MET A 3 -24.63 -6.69 -2.97
N LEU A 4 -24.91 -7.70 -2.14
CA LEU A 4 -24.39 -7.83 -0.77
C LEU A 4 -22.89 -8.13 -0.71
N ASP A 5 -22.31 -8.88 -1.65
CA ASP A 5 -20.85 -9.11 -1.68
C ASP A 5 -20.09 -7.82 -2.01
N ALA A 6 -20.70 -6.95 -2.83
CA ALA A 6 -20.16 -5.62 -3.16
C ALA A 6 -20.24 -4.64 -1.97
N ILE A 7 -21.28 -4.75 -1.14
CA ILE A 7 -21.47 -3.91 0.06
C ILE A 7 -20.62 -4.41 1.23
N LEU A 8 -20.50 -5.73 1.41
CA LEU A 8 -19.77 -6.36 2.51
C LEU A 8 -18.27 -6.48 2.26
N GLY A 9 -17.78 -6.08 1.07
CA GLY A 9 -16.36 -6.04 0.76
C GLY A 9 -15.68 -7.39 0.94
N ARG A 10 -16.32 -8.47 0.52
CA ARG A 10 -15.71 -9.81 0.60
C ARG A 10 -14.47 -9.81 -0.29
N ARG A 11 -13.28 -9.82 0.31
CA ARG A 11 -12.01 -9.77 -0.42
C ARG A 11 -11.97 -10.94 -1.41
N LYS A 12 -11.82 -10.63 -2.70
CA LYS A 12 -11.72 -11.61 -3.76
C LYS A 12 -10.52 -12.52 -3.47
N ALA A 13 -10.73 -13.83 -3.52
CA ALA A 13 -9.63 -14.78 -3.37
C ALA A 13 -8.60 -14.56 -4.48
N ILE A 14 -7.32 -14.57 -4.10
CA ILE A 14 -6.18 -14.51 -5.02
C ILE A 14 -5.85 -15.95 -5.42
N SER A 15 -5.94 -16.25 -6.70
CA SER A 15 -5.77 -17.61 -7.24
C SER A 15 -4.76 -17.69 -8.38
N THR A 16 -4.19 -16.56 -8.81
CA THR A 16 -3.21 -16.50 -9.91
C THR A 16 -2.03 -15.60 -9.53
N TRP A 17 -0.90 -15.81 -10.17
CA TRP A 17 0.30 -14.98 -9.97
C TRP A 17 0.08 -13.50 -10.32
N VAL A 18 -0.66 -13.22 -11.41
CA VAL A 18 -1.03 -11.84 -11.78
C VAL A 18 -1.83 -11.14 -10.68
N GLN A 19 -2.73 -11.87 -10.00
CA GLN A 19 -3.49 -11.31 -8.88
C GLN A 19 -2.63 -11.08 -7.63
N VAL A 20 -1.53 -11.82 -7.48
CA VAL A 20 -0.54 -11.56 -6.42
C VAL A 20 0.23 -10.28 -6.73
N GLU A 21 0.69 -10.12 -7.98
CA GLU A 21 1.37 -8.91 -8.45
C GLU A 21 0.49 -7.66 -8.23
N ASP A 22 -0.74 -7.68 -8.74
CA ASP A 22 -1.72 -6.59 -8.54
C ASP A 22 -1.94 -6.26 -7.05
N PHE A 23 -1.98 -7.30 -6.20
CA PHE A 23 -2.14 -7.13 -4.77
C PHE A 23 -0.91 -6.45 -4.14
N VAL A 24 0.29 -6.92 -4.46
CA VAL A 24 1.54 -6.37 -3.92
C VAL A 24 1.71 -4.92 -4.35
N ASP A 25 1.50 -4.62 -5.63
CA ASP A 25 1.60 -3.27 -6.18
C ASP A 25 0.58 -2.33 -5.52
N GLY A 26 -0.67 -2.76 -5.41
CA GLY A 26 -1.73 -1.98 -4.78
C GLY A 26 -1.46 -1.69 -3.30
N GLN A 27 -1.01 -2.69 -2.54
CA GLN A 27 -0.66 -2.50 -1.12
C GLN A 27 0.59 -1.62 -0.96
N ALA A 28 1.62 -1.81 -1.79
CA ALA A 28 2.82 -1.00 -1.75
C ALA A 28 2.51 0.47 -2.07
N ALA A 29 1.74 0.72 -3.12
CA ALA A 29 1.31 2.07 -3.48
C ALA A 29 0.50 2.72 -2.34
N PHE A 30 -0.44 1.98 -1.74
CA PHE A 30 -1.22 2.45 -0.61
C PHE A 30 -0.35 2.81 0.60
N LEU A 31 0.57 1.92 0.99
CA LEU A 31 1.45 2.12 2.14
C LEU A 31 2.33 3.35 1.97
N VAL A 32 2.96 3.52 0.80
CA VAL A 32 3.81 4.68 0.53
C VAL A 32 3.00 5.98 0.55
N ASN A 33 1.87 6.02 -0.16
CA ASN A 33 1.03 7.20 -0.19
C ASN A 33 0.56 7.58 1.21
N ARG A 34 -0.01 6.61 1.95
CA ARG A 34 -0.59 6.87 3.27
C ARG A 34 0.47 7.28 4.28
N SER A 35 1.59 6.55 4.35
CA SER A 35 2.64 6.82 5.34
C SER A 35 3.20 8.23 5.19
N MET A 36 3.44 8.70 3.96
CA MET A 36 3.97 10.04 3.73
C MET A 36 3.01 11.14 4.17
N TYR A 37 1.72 11.04 3.80
CA TYR A 37 0.73 12.04 4.20
C TYR A 37 0.44 11.99 5.71
N GLU A 38 0.29 10.82 6.31
CA GLU A 38 0.01 10.73 7.75
C GLU A 38 1.20 11.18 8.60
N TYR A 39 2.43 10.81 8.21
CA TYR A 39 3.63 11.33 8.86
C TYR A 39 3.71 12.85 8.73
N SER A 40 3.55 13.39 7.52
CA SER A 40 3.61 14.84 7.28
C SER A 40 2.52 15.58 8.06
N ARG A 41 1.30 15.02 8.13
CA ARG A 41 0.20 15.57 8.94
C ARG A 41 0.58 15.60 10.42
N ALA A 42 1.09 14.50 10.95
CA ALA A 42 1.51 14.41 12.35
C ALA A 42 2.61 15.42 12.69
N ARG A 43 3.53 15.68 11.75
CA ARG A 43 4.62 16.66 11.93
C ARG A 43 4.19 18.11 11.75
N ALA A 44 3.26 18.39 10.85
CA ALA A 44 2.78 19.74 10.58
C ALA A 44 1.70 20.21 11.57
N GLY A 45 1.00 19.28 12.23
CA GLY A 45 -0.04 19.58 13.21
C GLY A 45 -1.15 20.45 12.61
N ILE A 46 -1.47 21.56 13.29
CA ILE A 46 -2.50 22.50 12.84
C ILE A 46 -2.22 23.12 11.46
N LEU A 47 -0.96 23.09 11.00
CA LEU A 47 -0.56 23.63 9.70
C LEU A 47 -0.63 22.59 8.57
N ALA A 48 -1.05 21.35 8.84
CA ALA A 48 -1.06 20.27 7.85
C ALA A 48 -1.87 20.63 6.59
N GLU A 49 -3.05 21.23 6.78
CA GLU A 49 -3.88 21.63 5.64
C GLU A 49 -3.21 22.70 4.77
N LYS A 50 -2.50 23.66 5.40
CA LYS A 50 -1.72 24.66 4.67
C LYS A 50 -0.57 23.99 3.91
N LEU A 51 0.22 23.15 4.59
CA LEU A 51 1.34 22.42 4.00
C LEU A 51 0.90 21.61 2.77
N PHE A 52 -0.24 20.92 2.84
CA PHE A 52 -0.70 20.05 1.76
C PHE A 52 -1.17 20.81 0.50
N ARG A 53 -1.43 22.12 0.63
CA ARG A 53 -1.73 22.97 -0.52
C ARG A 53 -0.48 23.48 -1.23
N GLU A 54 0.65 23.56 -0.53
CA GLU A 54 1.91 24.07 -1.07
C GLU A 54 2.38 23.20 -2.24
N GLN A 55 2.76 23.86 -3.33
CA GLN A 55 3.21 23.17 -4.55
C GLN A 55 4.52 22.40 -4.31
N SER A 56 5.45 23.00 -3.57
CA SER A 56 6.70 22.36 -3.18
C SER A 56 6.50 21.08 -2.36
N PHE A 57 5.46 21.03 -1.52
CA PHE A 57 5.11 19.81 -0.77
C PHE A 57 4.58 18.72 -1.71
N LYS A 58 3.71 19.07 -2.66
CA LYS A 58 3.16 18.11 -3.63
C LYS A 58 4.27 17.49 -4.49
N GLU A 59 5.24 18.30 -4.92
CA GLU A 59 6.41 17.85 -5.68
C GLU A 59 7.29 16.92 -4.85
N ALA A 60 7.60 17.31 -3.61
CA ALA A 60 8.40 16.49 -2.70
C ALA A 60 7.73 15.16 -2.36
N ILE A 61 6.40 15.15 -2.17
CA ILE A 61 5.62 13.92 -2.00
C ILE A 61 5.75 13.06 -3.24
N GLU A 62 5.62 13.64 -4.44
CA GLU A 62 5.64 12.81 -5.64
C GLU A 62 7.00 12.16 -5.89
N GLU A 63 8.08 12.92 -5.76
CA GLU A 63 9.44 12.37 -5.81
C GLU A 63 9.66 11.31 -4.72
N GLY A 64 9.20 11.61 -3.49
CA GLY A 64 9.28 10.69 -2.36
C GLY A 64 8.58 9.37 -2.65
N ARG A 65 7.36 9.41 -3.22
CA ARG A 65 6.55 8.21 -3.52
C ARG A 65 7.30 7.26 -4.44
N TRP A 66 7.83 7.76 -5.54
CA TRP A 66 8.58 6.93 -6.50
C TRP A 66 9.87 6.36 -5.91
N ARG A 67 10.56 7.12 -5.05
CA ARG A 67 11.76 6.63 -4.35
C ARG A 67 11.45 5.55 -3.33
N ALA A 68 10.35 5.67 -2.59
CA ALA A 68 9.98 4.74 -1.54
C ALA A 68 9.22 3.51 -2.05
N PHE A 69 8.64 3.57 -3.26
CA PHE A 69 7.82 2.50 -3.83
C PHE A 69 8.53 1.13 -3.88
N PRO A 70 9.79 1.01 -4.38
CA PRO A 70 10.49 -0.28 -4.37
C PRO A 70 10.70 -0.86 -2.97
N LEU A 71 10.98 -0.02 -1.98
CA LEU A 71 11.11 -0.45 -0.58
C LEU A 71 9.77 -0.97 -0.03
N SER A 72 8.67 -0.33 -0.40
CA SER A 72 7.35 -0.77 0.03
C SER A 72 6.90 -2.06 -0.65
N ILE A 73 7.30 -2.31 -1.90
CA ILE A 73 7.12 -3.61 -2.55
C ILE A 73 7.82 -4.69 -1.71
N ALA A 74 9.09 -4.48 -1.37
CA ALA A 74 9.86 -5.44 -0.58
C ALA A 74 9.19 -5.73 0.78
N ASN A 75 8.72 -4.71 1.48
CA ASN A 75 8.03 -4.87 2.77
C ASN A 75 6.74 -5.69 2.65
N VAL A 76 5.94 -5.48 1.59
CA VAL A 76 4.70 -6.23 1.38
C VAL A 76 4.99 -7.66 0.95
N ALA A 77 5.99 -7.86 0.09
CA ALA A 77 6.41 -9.18 -0.38
C ALA A 77 6.92 -10.04 0.79
N GLU A 78 7.76 -9.48 1.67
CA GLU A 78 8.27 -10.16 2.87
C GLU A 78 7.11 -10.61 3.78
N LEU A 79 6.14 -9.72 4.02
CA LEU A 79 4.95 -10.04 4.82
C LEU A 79 4.09 -11.13 4.17
N ALA A 80 3.90 -11.05 2.85
CA ALA A 80 3.14 -12.05 2.11
C ALA A 80 3.83 -13.42 2.15
N ASP A 81 5.15 -13.48 1.93
CA ASP A 81 5.94 -14.70 2.03
C ASP A 81 5.86 -15.30 3.43
N GLY A 82 6.10 -14.51 4.48
CA GLY A 82 6.04 -14.98 5.86
C GLY A 82 4.68 -15.56 6.26
N LEU A 83 3.58 -15.03 5.69
CA LEU A 83 2.22 -15.55 5.91
C LEU A 83 1.92 -16.80 5.10
N LEU A 84 2.43 -16.90 3.86
CA LEU A 84 2.11 -17.99 2.95
C LEU A 84 3.02 -19.21 3.13
N ARG A 85 4.28 -19.01 3.52
CA ARG A 85 5.30 -20.04 3.66
C ARG A 85 4.87 -21.22 4.54
N PRO A 86 4.24 -21.03 5.73
CA PRO A 86 3.75 -22.17 6.52
C PRO A 86 2.69 -23.01 5.81
N ALA A 87 1.85 -22.38 4.98
CA ALA A 87 0.83 -23.08 4.20
C ALA A 87 1.40 -23.80 2.96
N ALA A 88 2.60 -23.41 2.53
CA ALA A 88 3.33 -24.00 1.42
C ALA A 88 4.33 -25.10 1.85
N ALA A 89 4.45 -25.39 3.15
CA ALA A 89 5.39 -26.38 3.67
C ALA A 89 5.27 -27.74 2.96
N GLY A 90 6.40 -28.28 2.49
CA GLY A 90 6.48 -29.51 1.69
C GLY A 90 6.05 -29.38 0.22
N ARG A 91 5.73 -28.17 -0.24
CA ARG A 91 5.47 -27.80 -1.65
C ARG A 91 6.34 -26.63 -2.12
N GLU A 92 7.36 -26.34 -1.32
CA GLU A 92 8.32 -25.25 -1.53
C GLU A 92 9.31 -25.53 -2.67
#